data_AF-A0A538CVH4-F1
#
_entry.id   AF-A0A538CVH4-F1
#
_cell.length_a   1.000
_cell.length_b   1.000
_cell.length_c   1.000
_cell.angle_alpha   90.00
_cell.angle_beta   90.00
_cell.angle_gamma   90.00
#
_symmetry.space_group_name_H-M   'P 1'
#
loop_
_entity.id
_entity.type
_entity.pdbx_description
1 polymer ?
#
loop_
_entity_poly.entity_id
_entity_poly.type
_entity_poly.pdbx_seq_one_letter_code
_entity_poly.pdbx_strand_id
1 'polypeptide(L)'
;MTIATPEHGPVLRNRNFVVFFGAAVVSNSGTWMQQVAVFALVYELSGHRGTWLGIVSLASALPMIVLTPVAGVLADRLPRRLILTVTQIVQAAAAFALWFLYLSDSLTLWRIVGLVFLGGIAGGFQVSAWQAFVPTLVPRSQLVEAVRLNSLQFT
;
A
#
# COMPACT_ATOMS: atom_id res chain seq x y z
N MET A 1 14.04 10.24 39.41
CA MET A 1 13.66 9.23 38.40
C MET A 1 14.06 9.82 37.05
N THR A 2 15.31 9.56 36.65
CA THR A 2 15.97 10.23 35.52
C THR A 2 15.55 9.56 34.22
N ILE A 3 14.75 10.27 33.42
CA ILE A 3 14.44 9.91 32.04
C ILE A 3 15.74 10.00 31.24
N ALA A 4 16.35 8.85 30.97
CA ALA A 4 17.49 8.74 30.07
C ALA A 4 17.05 9.25 28.69
N THR A 5 17.59 10.40 28.28
CA THR A 5 17.49 10.89 26.90
C THR A 5 18.23 9.89 26.01
N PRO A 6 17.58 9.24 25.04
CA PRO A 6 18.25 8.29 24.18
C PRO A 6 19.29 9.02 23.34
N GLU A 7 20.49 8.44 23.29
CA GLU A 7 21.73 8.99 22.73
C GLU A 7 21.74 8.97 21.18
N HIS A 8 20.55 8.95 20.58
CA HIS A 8 20.32 8.81 19.15
C HIS A 8 19.56 10.06 18.69
N GLY A 9 20.13 10.83 17.77
CA GLY A 9 19.49 12.02 17.22
C GLY A 9 18.11 11.74 16.59
N PRO A 10 17.34 12.78 16.21
CA PRO A 10 15.97 12.64 15.72
C PRO A 10 15.83 11.57 14.63
N VAL A 11 14.70 10.86 14.57
CA VAL A 11 14.43 9.82 13.54
C VAL A 11 14.58 10.38 12.11
N LEU A 12 14.26 11.67 11.94
CA LEU A 12 14.43 12.44 10.70
C LEU A 12 15.90 12.64 10.27
N ARG A 13 16.88 12.29 11.11
CA ARG A 13 18.31 12.33 10.78
C ARG A 13 18.80 11.01 10.16
N ASN A 14 18.00 9.94 10.23
CA ASN A 14 18.29 8.67 9.58
C ASN A 14 17.89 8.75 8.09
N ARG A 15 18.88 8.87 7.21
CA ARG A 15 18.69 8.99 5.75
C ARG A 15 17.83 7.85 5.18
N ASN A 16 18.00 6.63 5.67
CA ASN A 16 17.23 5.48 5.19
C ASN A 16 15.74 5.62 5.56
N PHE A 17 15.45 6.12 6.76
CA PHE A 17 14.08 6.38 7.20
C PHE A 17 13.44 7.53 6.41
N VAL A 18 14.14 8.65 6.21
CA VAL A 18 13.58 9.81 5.48
C VAL A 18 13.28 9.48 4.02
N VAL A 19 14.19 8.79 3.33
CA VAL A 19 13.97 8.37 1.93
C VAL A 19 12.81 7.40 1.84
N PHE A 20 12.74 6.41 2.74
CA PHE A 20 11.63 5.46 2.80
C PHE A 20 10.30 6.17 3.09
N PHE A 21 10.27 7.04 4.11
CA PHE A 21 9.07 7.77 4.54
C PHE A 21 8.57 8.72 3.44
N GLY A 22 9.46 9.48 2.80
CA GLY A 22 9.08 10.35 1.69
C GLY A 22 8.47 9.58 0.51
N ALA A 23 9.10 8.47 0.11
CA ALA A 23 8.57 7.60 -0.95
C ALA A 23 7.23 6.97 -0.55
N ALA A 24 7.10 6.57 0.71
CA ALA A 24 5.90 5.97 1.28
C ALA A 24 4.71 6.94 1.30
N VAL A 25 4.93 8.20 1.68
CA VAL A 25 3.91 9.26 1.64
C VAL A 25 3.41 9.47 0.22
N VAL A 26 4.31 9.69 -0.74
CA VAL A 26 3.94 9.91 -2.15
C VAL A 26 3.19 8.71 -2.72
N SER A 27 3.67 7.50 -2.44
CA SER A 27 3.02 6.26 -2.91
C SER A 27 1.61 6.13 -2.34
N ASN A 28 1.44 6.37 -1.04
CA ASN A 28 0.13 6.25 -0.39
C ASN A 28 -0.86 7.27 -0.95
N SER A 29 -0.43 8.53 -1.11
CA SER A 29 -1.26 9.56 -1.73
C SER A 29 -1.68 9.18 -3.16
N GLY A 30 -0.76 8.61 -3.95
CA GLY A 30 -1.06 8.10 -5.29
C GLY A 30 -2.10 6.97 -5.26
N THR A 31 -1.98 6.02 -4.34
CA THR A 31 -2.94 4.93 -4.16
C THR A 31 -4.33 5.45 -3.82
N TRP A 32 -4.45 6.41 -2.90
CA TRP A 32 -5.73 7.02 -2.55
C TRP A 32 -6.35 7.77 -3.73
N MET A 33 -5.55 8.53 -4.47
CA MET A 33 -6.02 9.23 -5.67
C MET A 33 -6.51 8.25 -6.75
N GLN A 34 -5.76 7.16 -6.97
CA GLN A 34 -6.17 6.09 -7.89
C GLN A 34 -7.47 5.43 -7.45
N GLN A 35 -7.68 5.19 -6.15
CA GLN A 35 -8.90 4.58 -5.64
C GLN A 35 -10.12 5.47 -5.92
N VAL A 36 -10.03 6.77 -5.67
CA VAL A 36 -11.09 7.74 -5.99
C VAL A 36 -11.38 7.75 -7.49
N ALA A 37 -10.35 7.78 -8.33
CA ALA A 37 -10.50 7.76 -9.78
C ALA A 37 -11.19 6.48 -10.27
N VAL A 38 -10.81 5.31 -9.75
CA VAL A 38 -11.43 4.03 -10.08
C VAL A 38 -12.92 4.03 -9.71
N PHE A 39 -13.28 4.54 -8.53
CA PHE A 39 -14.69 4.61 -8.13
C PHE A 39 -15.50 5.54 -9.02
N ALA A 40 -14.98 6.71 -9.38
CA ALA A 40 -15.63 7.61 -10.32
C ALA A 40 -15.84 6.94 -11.69
N LEU A 41 -14.79 6.34 -12.26
CA LEU A 41 -14.85 5.64 -13.55
C LEU A 41 -15.84 4.49 -13.55
N VAL A 42 -15.87 3.68 -12.49
CA VAL A 42 -16.80 2.55 -12.36
C VAL A 42 -18.23 3.05 -12.26
N TYR A 43 -18.47 4.13 -11.52
CA TYR A 43 -19.80 4.71 -11.39
C TYR A 43 -20.32 5.22 -12.74
N GLU A 44 -19.47 5.92 -13.51
CA GLU A 44 -19.80 6.40 -14.85
C GLU A 44 -20.04 5.23 -15.83
N LEU A 45 -19.08 4.30 -15.95
CA LEU A 45 -19.15 3.16 -16.88
C LEU A 45 -20.27 2.18 -16.58
N SER A 46 -20.70 2.09 -15.32
CA SER A 46 -21.81 1.22 -14.92
C SER A 46 -23.19 1.83 -15.14
N GLY A 47 -23.27 3.08 -15.62
CA GLY A 47 -24.53 3.81 -15.75
C GLY A 47 -25.12 4.16 -14.38
N HIS A 48 -24.29 4.66 -13.46
CA HIS A 48 -24.68 5.14 -12.13
C HIS A 48 -25.21 4.04 -11.20
N ARG A 49 -24.78 2.79 -11.41
CA ARG A 49 -25.21 1.63 -10.62
C ARG A 49 -24.25 1.37 -9.46
N GLY A 50 -24.70 1.69 -8.23
CA GLY A 50 -23.91 1.50 -7.02
C GLY A 50 -23.45 0.06 -6.75
N THR A 51 -24.12 -0.95 -7.33
CA THR A 51 -23.74 -2.37 -7.20
C THR A 51 -22.31 -2.65 -7.68
N TRP A 52 -21.85 -1.95 -8.71
CA TRP A 52 -20.49 -2.14 -9.25
C TRP A 52 -19.41 -1.58 -8.33
N LEU A 53 -19.69 -0.54 -7.56
CA LEU A 53 -18.79 -0.03 -6.53
C LEU A 53 -18.57 -1.05 -5.42
N GLY A 54 -19.63 -1.78 -5.04
CA GLY A 54 -19.57 -2.89 -4.10
C GLY A 54 -18.71 -4.04 -4.62
N ILE A 55 -18.90 -4.43 -5.90
CA ILE A 55 -18.10 -5.48 -6.54
C ILE A 55 -16.62 -5.11 -6.57
N VAL A 56 -16.29 -3.87 -6.96
CA VAL A 56 -14.89 -3.41 -7.01
C VAL A 56 -14.28 -3.36 -5.61
N SER A 57 -15.02 -2.90 -4.62
CA SER A 57 -14.57 -2.88 -3.21
C SER A 57 -14.27 -4.29 -2.72
N LEU A 58 -15.16 -5.24 -2.98
CA LEU A 58 -14.96 -6.66 -2.65
C LEU A 58 -13.77 -7.25 -3.41
N ALA A 59 -13.61 -6.91 -4.69
CA ALA A 59 -12.49 -7.38 -5.50
C ALA A 59 -11.13 -6.93 -4.93
N SER A 60 -11.02 -5.71 -4.39
CA SER A 60 -9.80 -5.29 -3.68
C SER A 60 -9.66 -5.94 -2.30
N ALA A 61 -10.73 -5.97 -1.50
CA ALA A 61 -10.66 -6.31 -0.09
C ALA A 61 -10.54 -7.82 0.15
N LEU A 62 -11.27 -8.62 -0.63
CA LEU A 62 -11.32 -10.07 -0.47
C LEU A 62 -9.94 -10.74 -0.59
N PRO A 63 -9.17 -10.56 -1.69
CA PRO A 63 -7.85 -11.16 -1.79
C PRO A 63 -6.90 -10.63 -0.72
N MET A 64 -6.98 -9.34 -0.39
CA MET A 64 -6.18 -8.74 0.67
C MET A 64 -6.42 -9.44 2.01
N ILE A 65 -7.67 -9.58 2.43
CA ILE A 65 -8.06 -10.21 3.70
C ILE A 65 -7.62 -11.68 3.73
N VAL A 66 -7.87 -12.43 2.65
CA VAL A 66 -7.57 -13.86 2.57
C VAL A 66 -6.06 -14.11 2.54
N LEU A 67 -5.28 -13.25 1.87
CA LEU A 67 -3.85 -13.44 1.70
C LEU A 67 -3.01 -12.83 2.81
N THR A 68 -3.52 -11.90 3.61
CA THR A 68 -2.76 -11.27 4.72
C THR A 68 -2.14 -12.31 5.68
N PRO A 69 -2.85 -13.36 6.15
CA PRO A 69 -2.26 -14.40 6.99
C PRO A 69 -1.16 -15.21 6.30
N VAL A 70 -1.38 -15.58 5.03
CA VAL A 70 -0.42 -16.32 4.20
C VAL A 70 0.83 -15.48 3.95
N ALA A 71 0.64 -14.19 3.70
CA ALA A 71 1.70 -13.21 3.55
C ALA A 71 2.55 -13.07 4.81
N GLY A 72 1.96 -13.19 6.00
CA GLY A 72 2.69 -13.20 7.27
C GLY A 72 3.73 -14.33 7.33
N VAL A 73 3.30 -15.57 7.04
CA VAL A 73 4.20 -16.74 7.00
C VAL A 73 5.30 -16.56 5.96
N LEU A 74 4.99 -15.95 4.81
CA LEU A 74 5.95 -15.71 3.75
C LEU A 74 6.95 -14.59 4.11
N ALA A 75 6.51 -13.56 4.83
CA ALA A 75 7.33 -12.43 5.29
C ALA A 75 8.37 -12.83 6.36
N ASP A 76 8.16 -13.96 7.03
CA ASP A 76 9.14 -14.55 7.94
C ASP A 76 10.29 -15.23 7.19
N ARG A 77 10.04 -15.75 5.98
CA ARG A 77 10.99 -16.56 5.20
C ARG A 77 11.74 -15.78 4.14
N LEU A 78 11.14 -14.74 3.58
CA LEU A 78 11.71 -13.94 2.49
C LEU A 78 12.27 -12.59 2.98
N PRO A 79 13.23 -11.99 2.24
CA PRO A 79 13.67 -10.64 2.52
C PRO A 79 12.50 -9.66 2.39
N ARG A 80 12.14 -8.97 3.48
CA ARG A 80 11.01 -8.04 3.53
C ARG A 80 11.10 -6.92 2.49
N ARG A 81 12.31 -6.41 2.25
CA ARG A 81 12.59 -5.43 1.18
C ARG A 81 12.20 -5.96 -0.21
N LEU A 82 12.44 -7.24 -0.47
CA LEU A 82 12.06 -7.87 -1.75
C LEU A 82 10.54 -7.91 -1.88
N ILE A 83 9.82 -8.35 -0.85
CA ILE A 83 8.35 -8.39 -0.86
C ILE A 83 7.78 -6.99 -1.12
N LEU A 84 8.22 -5.99 -0.35
CA LEU A 84 7.77 -4.60 -0.51
C LEU A 84 8.07 -4.04 -1.91
N THR A 85 9.22 -4.37 -2.48
CA THR A 85 9.59 -3.89 -3.83
C THR A 85 8.71 -4.55 -4.89
N VAL A 86 8.48 -5.87 -4.79
CA VAL A 86 7.63 -6.60 -5.74
C VAL A 86 6.19 -6.12 -5.66
N THR A 87 5.62 -5.95 -4.46
CA THR A 87 4.24 -5.47 -4.32
C THR A 87 4.08 -4.07 -4.89
N GLN A 88 5.04 -3.17 -4.65
CA GLN A 88 5.01 -1.82 -5.22
C GLN A 88 5.11 -1.83 -6.75
N ILE A 89 5.94 -2.69 -7.34
CA ILE A 89 6.02 -2.84 -8.79
C ILE A 89 4.69 -3.35 -9.35
N VAL A 90 4.07 -4.35 -8.72
CA VAL A 90 2.78 -4.90 -9.15
C VAL A 90 1.67 -3.85 -9.06
N GLN A 91 1.62 -3.08 -7.98
CA GLN A 91 0.64 -1.99 -7.84
C GLN A 91 0.85 -0.88 -8.87
N ALA A 92 2.10 -0.46 -9.09
CA ALA A 92 2.43 0.51 -10.12
C ALA A 92 2.04 0.00 -11.52
N ALA A 93 2.35 -1.25 -11.84
CA ALA A 93 1.98 -1.87 -13.11
C ALA A 93 0.45 -1.92 -13.30
N ALA A 94 -0.31 -2.24 -12.25
CA ALA A 94 -1.78 -2.21 -12.29
C ALA A 94 -2.32 -0.79 -12.51
N ALA A 95 -1.73 0.22 -11.86
CA ALA A 95 -2.08 1.64 -12.07
C ALA A 95 -1.80 2.10 -13.50
N PHE A 96 -0.62 1.78 -14.04
CA PHE A 96 -0.27 2.08 -15.43
C PHE A 96 -1.16 1.35 -16.43
N ALA A 97 -1.52 0.10 -16.16
CA ALA A 97 -2.46 -0.64 -16.99
C ALA A 97 -3.85 0.00 -17.01
N LEU A 98 -4.37 0.45 -15.85
CA LEU A 98 -5.63 1.19 -15.78
C LEU A 98 -5.57 2.48 -16.61
N TRP A 99 -4.51 3.27 -16.42
CA TRP A 99 -4.31 4.52 -17.16
C TRP A 99 -4.22 4.29 -18.67
N PHE A 100 -3.46 3.29 -19.10
CA PHE A 100 -3.32 2.95 -20.51
C PHE A 100 -4.65 2.49 -21.13
N LEU A 101 -5.39 1.61 -20.44
CA LEU A 101 -6.68 1.12 -20.90
C LEU A 101 -7.74 2.23 -20.98
N TYR A 102 -7.66 3.21 -20.08
CA TYR A 102 -8.48 4.41 -20.12
C TYR A 102 -8.17 5.25 -21.38
N LEU A 103 -6.91 5.54 -21.65
CA LEU A 103 -6.50 6.31 -22.83
C LEU A 103 -6.81 5.60 -24.16
N SER A 104 -6.81 4.27 -24.17
CA SER A 104 -7.09 3.49 -25.37
C SER A 104 -8.58 3.22 -25.60
N ASP A 105 -9.48 3.88 -24.86
CA ASP A 105 -10.95 3.67 -24.88
C ASP A 105 -11.37 2.19 -24.78
N SER A 106 -10.51 1.36 -24.20
CA SER A 106 -10.70 -0.08 -24.09
C SER A 106 -10.98 -0.49 -22.65
N LEU A 107 -11.26 0.48 -21.78
CA LEU A 107 -11.53 0.24 -20.38
C LEU A 107 -12.93 -0.34 -20.22
N THR A 108 -13.03 -1.49 -19.56
CA THR A 108 -14.31 -2.13 -19.24
C THR A 108 -14.37 -2.44 -17.75
N LEU A 109 -15.59 -2.54 -17.20
CA LEU A 109 -15.82 -2.84 -15.78
C LEU A 109 -15.06 -4.09 -15.33
N TRP A 110 -15.05 -5.15 -16.15
CA TRP A 110 -14.33 -6.39 -15.85
C TRP A 110 -12.81 -6.24 -15.82
N ARG A 111 -12.25 -5.40 -16.70
CA ARG A 111 -10.80 -5.09 -16.69
C ARG A 111 -10.42 -4.30 -15.43
N ILE A 112 -11.28 -3.37 -15.00
CA ILE A 112 -11.09 -2.65 -13.74
C ILE A 112 -11.11 -3.62 -12.57
N VAL A 113 -12.15 -4.47 -12.47
CA VAL A 113 -12.27 -5.48 -11.41
C VAL A 113 -11.05 -6.39 -11.35
N GLY A 114 -10.57 -6.88 -12.51
CA GLY A 114 -9.37 -7.71 -12.58
C GLY A 114 -8.10 -7.02 -12.08
N LEU A 115 -7.87 -5.76 -12.47
CA LEU A 115 -6.70 -4.99 -12.05
C LEU A 115 -6.75 -4.61 -10.57
N VAL A 116 -7.93 -4.24 -10.06
CA VAL A 116 -8.15 -3.95 -8.64
C VAL A 116 -7.98 -5.20 -7.78
N PHE A 117 -8.44 -6.36 -8.26
CA PHE A 117 -8.20 -7.65 -7.61
C PHE A 117 -6.72 -7.98 -7.51
N LEU A 118 -5.97 -7.76 -8.59
CA LEU A 118 -4.51 -7.94 -8.62
C LEU A 118 -3.80 -6.98 -7.64
N GLY A 119 -4.28 -5.74 -7.55
CA GLY A 119 -3.85 -4.78 -6.53
C GLY A 119 -4.14 -5.24 -5.10
N GLY A 120 -5.32 -5.82 -4.85
CA GLY A 120 -5.70 -6.39 -3.55
C GLY A 120 -4.81 -7.56 -3.11
N ILE A 121 -4.40 -8.43 -4.05
CA ILE A 121 -3.39 -9.47 -3.80
C ILE A 121 -2.09 -8.83 -3.31
N ALA A 122 -1.55 -7.86 -4.04
CA ALA A 122 -0.32 -7.17 -3.67
C ALA A 122 -0.45 -6.44 -2.32
N GLY A 123 -1.60 -5.84 -2.06
CA GLY A 123 -1.91 -5.15 -0.80
C GLY A 123 -1.81 -6.07 0.43
N GLY A 124 -2.29 -7.30 0.34
CA GLY A 124 -2.19 -8.29 1.43
C GLY A 124 -0.74 -8.59 1.82
N PHE A 125 0.14 -8.77 0.82
CA PHE A 125 1.57 -8.94 1.06
C PHE A 125 2.25 -7.68 1.59
N GLN A 126 1.83 -6.52 1.09
CA GLN A 126 2.40 -5.24 1.49
C GLN A 126 2.16 -4.93 2.97
N VAL A 127 0.96 -5.16 3.49
CA VAL A 127 0.65 -4.88 4.91
C VAL A 127 1.55 -5.69 5.85
N SER A 128 1.65 -7.01 5.65
CA SER A 128 2.46 -7.89 6.48
C SER A 128 3.95 -7.55 6.38
N ALA A 129 4.44 -7.28 5.17
CA ALA A 129 5.84 -6.91 4.96
C ALA A 129 6.17 -5.54 5.57
N TRP A 130 5.25 -4.58 5.53
CA TRP A 130 5.43 -3.24 6.11
C TRP A 130 5.51 -3.29 7.63
N GLN A 131 4.57 -4.00 8.27
CA GLN A 131 4.53 -4.16 9.73
C GLN A 131 5.81 -4.84 10.26
N ALA A 132 6.37 -5.80 9.52
CA ALA A 132 7.61 -6.47 9.86
C ALA A 132 8.87 -5.64 9.53
N PHE A 133 8.81 -4.75 8.54
CA PHE A 133 9.98 -3.99 8.06
C PHE A 133 10.25 -2.71 8.86
N VAL A 134 9.22 -1.95 9.24
CA VAL A 134 9.38 -0.68 9.99
C VAL A 134 10.24 -0.85 11.25
N PRO A 135 10.08 -1.92 12.07
CA PRO A 135 10.91 -2.11 13.25
C PRO A 135 12.40 -2.39 12.95
N THR A 136 12.74 -2.79 11.73
CA THR A 136 14.12 -3.06 11.31
C THR A 136 14.85 -1.81 10.82
N LEU A 137 14.12 -0.73 10.50
CA LEU A 137 14.68 0.51 9.98
C LEU A 137 15.22 1.45 11.07
N VAL A 138 14.78 1.27 12.31
CA VAL A 138 15.11 2.15 13.43
C VAL A 138 15.60 1.36 14.65
N PRO A 139 16.57 1.89 15.41
CA PRO A 139 16.95 1.31 16.70
C PRO A 139 15.76 1.23 17.66
N ARG A 140 15.78 0.30 18.61
CA ARG A 140 14.67 0.12 19.58
C ARG A 140 14.31 1.40 20.34
N SER A 141 15.28 2.28 20.59
CA SER A 141 15.08 3.58 21.23
C SER A 141 14.24 4.57 20.41
N GLN A 142 14.16 4.38 19.09
CA GLN A 142 13.46 5.25 18.14
C GLN A 142 12.14 4.67 17.63
N LEU A 143 11.82 3.42 17.99
CA LEU A 143 10.60 2.73 17.53
C LEU A 143 9.32 3.51 17.79
N VAL A 144 9.16 4.08 18.99
CA VAL A 144 7.94 4.80 19.38
C VAL A 144 7.75 6.05 18.52
N GLU A 145 8.82 6.80 18.27
CA GLU A 145 8.78 8.00 17.43
C GLU A 145 8.56 7.65 15.95
N ALA A 146 9.20 6.59 15.46
CA ALA A 146 9.01 6.10 14.10
C ALA A 146 7.59 5.60 13.84
N VAL A 147 6.98 4.88 14.79
CA VAL A 147 5.59 4.42 14.70
C VAL A 147 4.62 5.61 14.71
N ARG A 148 4.86 6.62 15.57
CA ARG A 148 4.06 7.85 15.59
C ARG A 148 4.10 8.59 14.25
N LEU A 149 5.29 8.75 13.67
CA LEU A 149 5.44 9.37 12.36
C LEU A 149 4.80 8.52 11.26
N ASN A 150 4.93 7.19 11.33
CA ASN A 150 4.33 6.30 10.34
C ASN A 150 2.80 6.31 10.40
N SER A 151 2.17 6.50 11.56
CA SER A 151 0.71 6.67 11.64
C SER A 151 0.20 7.94 10.94
N LEU A 152 1.00 9.01 10.86
CA LEU A 152 0.65 10.21 10.08
C LEU A 152 0.57 9.93 8.58
N GLN A 153 1.20 8.85 8.10
CA GLN A 153 1.08 8.44 6.70
C GLN A 153 -0.29 7.82 6.40
N PHE A 154 -0.97 7.25 7.39
CA PHE A 154 -2.21 6.47 7.23
C PHE A 154 -3.47 7.20 7.71
N THR A 155 -3.35 8.41 8.24
CA THR A 155 -4.48 9.27 8.67
C THR A 155 -4.71 10.34 7.62
#